data_AF-F0ZT82-F1
#
_entry.id   AF-F0ZT82-F1
#
_cell.length_a   1.000
_cell.length_b   1.000
_cell.length_c   1.000
_cell.angle_alpha   90.00
_cell.angle_beta   90.00
_cell.angle_gamma   90.00
#
_symmetry.space_group_name_H-M   'P 1'
#
loop_
_entity.id
_entity.type
_entity.pdbx_description
1 polymer ?
#
loop_
_entity_poly.entity_id
_entity_poly.type
_entity_poly.pdbx_seq_one_letter_code
_entity_poly.pdbx_strand_id
1 'polypeptide(L)'
;MLFYKIIVFSIICSYIYETNGQDKLRPDKLNFYVRNFKNSRNSDFDMLLSDEYSSGIMDSVLPDDKRPKYCCGENPKYDDYGTLLVHNEDTFNEWFNSDGTCNNYLEVVSFPYDNWDDEEFFVSTDDIFYPFEGKGFGNVTEFPEYENDPYNQFYCLEAHFTAIPDQPYSTFHFLSGGEVWVYVGGKLVIDQAGTNEVGFYASTMFGAIEGMEYFKEYDIDIYTCARSSVIIPELPFYIGTYSLNVFCRWIDDNGVCNGGYFKTVCPDDPISCTENIRECGVCSSINRTCDDIPITTCTYPVCVEGSGCIIQNIDCDDLDPCTVDTCDETIGCVHTNIPNCRCNTTNCITIDQCFPKICLDDDTCAETLRDCSLELPNCQTPLCSNGDCICDDDHPVNPPTSTTGQPTSTTTTTSPGTTGVSTTTGVSSTTSTIGSTKPPILTNCDNFSCPNGYVCIQLSRSYTCVSEHFNHRCDVDNLNIYF
;
A
#
# COMPACT_ATOMS: atom_id res chain seq x y z
N MET A 1 -18.78 1.26 -40.31
CA MET A 1 -19.36 2.61 -40.13
C MET A 1 -19.02 3.21 -38.77
N LEU A 2 -19.12 2.47 -37.66
CA LEU A 2 -18.70 2.94 -36.32
C LEU A 2 -17.19 3.26 -36.23
N PHE A 3 -16.34 2.38 -36.79
CA PHE A 3 -14.88 2.57 -36.86
C PHE A 3 -14.45 3.83 -37.63
N TYR A 4 -15.13 4.12 -38.75
CA TYR A 4 -14.87 5.31 -39.57
C TYR A 4 -15.32 6.60 -38.86
N LYS A 5 -16.40 6.53 -38.06
CA LYS A 5 -16.85 7.65 -37.22
C LYS A 5 -15.89 7.93 -36.07
N ILE A 6 -15.26 6.90 -35.48
CA ILE A 6 -14.27 7.05 -34.40
C ILE A 6 -12.96 7.66 -34.92
N ILE A 7 -12.47 7.25 -36.10
CA ILE A 7 -11.25 7.83 -36.69
C ILE A 7 -11.48 9.30 -37.08
N VAL A 8 -12.62 9.61 -37.71
CA VAL A 8 -12.98 11.00 -38.04
C VAL A 8 -13.22 11.84 -36.77
N PHE A 9 -13.76 11.25 -35.70
CA PHE A 9 -13.93 11.91 -34.40
C PHE A 9 -12.59 12.18 -33.70
N SER A 10 -11.64 11.23 -33.73
CA SER A 10 -10.28 11.44 -33.21
C SER A 10 -9.57 12.57 -33.94
N ILE A 11 -9.71 12.64 -35.27
CA ILE A 11 -9.11 13.70 -36.10
C ILE A 11 -9.78 15.06 -35.84
N ILE A 12 -11.11 15.11 -35.67
CA ILE A 12 -11.85 16.36 -35.42
C ILE A 12 -11.61 16.87 -33.98
N CYS A 13 -11.55 16.00 -32.97
CA CYS A 13 -11.17 16.37 -31.61
C CYS A 13 -9.72 16.85 -31.56
N SER A 14 -8.78 16.18 -32.25
CA SER A 14 -7.39 16.67 -32.36
C SER A 14 -7.31 18.05 -33.03
N TYR A 15 -8.06 18.28 -34.13
CA TYR A 15 -8.04 19.53 -34.89
C TYR A 15 -8.71 20.71 -34.16
N ILE A 16 -9.78 20.48 -33.38
CA ILE A 16 -10.44 21.54 -32.59
C ILE A 16 -9.55 21.99 -31.42
N TYR A 17 -8.74 21.08 -30.84
CA TYR A 17 -7.95 21.34 -29.64
C TYR A 17 -6.52 21.86 -29.90
N GLU A 18 -5.97 21.71 -31.11
CA GLU A 18 -4.74 22.43 -31.54
C GLU A 18 -4.83 23.96 -31.33
N THR A 19 -6.05 24.52 -31.32
CA THR A 19 -6.26 25.97 -31.27
C THR A 19 -6.26 26.61 -29.88
N ASN A 20 -6.30 25.83 -28.79
CA ASN A 20 -6.49 26.39 -27.43
C ASN A 20 -5.40 26.04 -26.38
N GLY A 21 -4.34 25.32 -26.75
CA GLY A 21 -3.09 25.26 -25.96
C GLY A 21 -3.20 24.73 -24.52
N GLN A 22 -4.27 24.01 -24.18
CA GLN A 22 -4.43 23.31 -22.89
C GLN A 22 -4.95 21.90 -23.22
N ASP A 23 -4.23 20.89 -22.71
CA ASP A 23 -4.55 19.46 -22.67
C ASP A 23 -4.11 18.59 -23.88
N LYS A 24 -2.83 18.16 -23.85
CA LYS A 24 -2.29 17.06 -24.68
C LYS A 24 -2.54 15.70 -24.00
N LEU A 25 -2.67 14.60 -24.77
CA LEU A 25 -2.72 13.19 -24.29
C LEU A 25 -1.40 12.69 -23.65
N ARG A 26 -0.43 13.58 -23.42
CA ARG A 26 0.91 13.29 -22.91
C ARG A 26 1.02 13.89 -21.50
N PRO A 27 1.57 13.18 -20.51
CA PRO A 27 1.67 13.72 -19.16
C PRO A 27 2.61 14.94 -19.13
N ASP A 28 2.21 16.01 -18.42
CA ASP A 28 2.99 17.25 -18.32
C ASP A 28 4.34 17.05 -17.62
N LYS A 29 4.49 15.95 -16.88
CA LYS A 29 5.71 15.52 -16.20
C LYS A 29 5.84 14.01 -16.27
N LEU A 30 7.07 13.52 -16.31
CA LEU A 30 7.35 12.09 -16.18
C LEU A 30 8.14 11.85 -14.90
N ASN A 31 7.65 10.92 -14.07
CA ASN A 31 8.33 10.52 -12.85
C ASN A 31 9.24 9.32 -13.11
N PHE A 32 10.42 9.33 -12.51
CA PHE A 32 11.38 8.23 -12.55
C PHE A 32 11.83 7.84 -11.15
N TYR A 33 12.14 6.56 -10.98
CA TYR A 33 12.80 6.09 -9.77
C TYR A 33 14.29 6.42 -9.84
N VAL A 34 14.81 6.97 -8.75
CA VAL A 34 16.24 7.24 -8.61
C VAL A 34 16.68 6.69 -7.27
N ARG A 35 17.81 5.99 -7.25
CA ARG A 35 18.42 5.41 -6.06
C ARG A 35 19.75 6.07 -5.81
N ASN A 36 19.97 6.56 -4.59
CA ASN A 36 21.22 7.14 -4.16
C ASN A 36 22.10 6.08 -3.48
N PHE A 37 23.41 6.14 -3.72
CA PHE A 37 24.37 5.16 -3.21
C PHE A 37 25.53 5.82 -2.47
N LYS A 38 26.22 5.03 -1.64
CA LYS A 38 27.52 5.37 -1.05
C LYS A 38 28.37 4.11 -1.07
N ASN A 39 29.67 4.25 -1.30
CA ASN A 39 30.62 3.12 -1.29
C ASN A 39 30.55 2.28 0.00
N SER A 40 30.35 2.94 1.15
CA SER A 40 30.23 2.25 2.44
C SER A 40 28.96 1.39 2.59
N ARG A 41 28.00 1.53 1.67
CA ARG A 41 26.72 0.79 1.64
C ARG A 41 26.64 -0.17 0.45
N ASN A 42 27.26 0.18 -0.68
CA ASN A 42 27.40 -0.68 -1.85
C ASN A 42 28.76 -0.45 -2.52
N SER A 43 29.56 -1.51 -2.64
CA SER A 43 30.95 -1.44 -3.12
C SER A 43 31.11 -1.22 -4.63
N ASP A 44 30.03 -1.25 -5.41
CA ASP A 44 30.08 -0.99 -6.85
C ASP A 44 30.06 0.50 -7.22
N PHE A 45 29.99 1.37 -6.21
CA PHE A 45 29.99 2.83 -6.35
C PHE A 45 31.26 3.45 -5.79
N ASP A 46 31.60 4.64 -6.29
CA ASP A 46 32.90 5.30 -6.03
C ASP A 46 34.08 4.46 -6.54
N MET A 47 33.91 3.91 -7.74
CA MET A 47 34.94 3.10 -8.39
C MET A 47 35.74 3.93 -9.39
N LEU A 48 37.02 3.62 -9.57
CA LEU A 48 37.76 4.12 -10.73
C LEU A 48 37.48 3.16 -11.90
N LEU A 49 36.71 3.62 -12.87
CA LEU A 49 36.39 2.84 -14.07
C LEU A 49 37.45 3.08 -15.16
N SER A 50 37.31 2.44 -16.31
CA SER A 50 38.17 2.73 -17.46
C SER A 50 37.65 3.94 -18.24
N ASP A 51 38.40 4.44 -19.22
CA ASP A 51 37.90 5.47 -20.14
C ASP A 51 37.20 4.86 -21.38
N GLU A 52 37.05 3.53 -21.41
CA GLU A 52 36.52 2.77 -22.53
C GLU A 52 35.20 2.09 -22.15
N TYR A 53 34.34 1.90 -23.14
CA TYR A 53 33.04 1.27 -22.91
C TYR A 53 33.18 -0.24 -22.73
N SER A 54 32.43 -0.75 -21.76
CA SER A 54 32.22 -2.16 -21.51
C SER A 54 30.77 -2.55 -21.73
N SER A 55 30.55 -3.83 -22.00
CA SER A 55 29.23 -4.41 -22.19
C SER A 55 29.11 -5.75 -21.47
N GLY A 56 27.89 -6.27 -21.43
CA GLY A 56 27.55 -7.56 -20.83
C GLY A 56 27.66 -7.53 -19.32
N ILE A 57 27.26 -6.43 -18.67
CA ILE A 57 26.94 -6.39 -17.23
C ILE A 57 25.52 -6.92 -17.02
N MET A 58 24.58 -6.52 -17.87
CA MET A 58 23.18 -6.95 -17.80
C MET A 58 22.90 -8.16 -18.72
N ASP A 59 21.92 -8.98 -18.34
CA ASP A 59 21.35 -10.00 -19.22
C ASP A 59 20.70 -9.35 -20.45
N SER A 60 20.76 -10.03 -21.59
CA SER A 60 20.14 -9.61 -22.84
C SER A 60 18.60 -9.52 -22.79
N VAL A 61 17.96 -10.16 -21.80
CA VAL A 61 16.50 -10.20 -21.65
C VAL A 61 16.09 -9.61 -20.31
N LEU A 62 15.22 -8.60 -20.36
CA LEU A 62 14.57 -8.05 -19.18
C LEU A 62 13.40 -8.96 -18.78
N PRO A 63 13.32 -9.42 -17.52
CA PRO A 63 12.17 -10.17 -17.04
C PRO A 63 10.92 -9.29 -16.90
N ASP A 64 9.74 -9.93 -16.79
CA ASP A 64 8.45 -9.24 -16.68
C ASP A 64 8.32 -8.33 -15.45
N ASP A 65 9.13 -8.56 -14.41
CA ASP A 65 9.19 -7.73 -13.20
C ASP A 65 10.00 -6.44 -13.39
N LYS A 66 10.57 -6.23 -14.59
CA LYS A 66 11.40 -5.08 -14.96
C LYS A 66 12.64 -4.93 -14.08
N ARG A 67 13.18 -6.03 -13.56
CA ARG A 67 14.45 -6.04 -12.83
C ARG A 67 15.55 -6.57 -13.73
N PRO A 68 16.52 -5.73 -14.13
CA PRO A 68 17.69 -6.20 -14.85
C PRO A 68 18.39 -7.30 -14.06
N LYS A 69 18.89 -8.31 -14.76
CA LYS A 69 19.66 -9.39 -14.15
C LYS A 69 21.13 -9.21 -14.42
N TYR A 70 21.94 -9.51 -13.42
CA TYR A 70 23.39 -9.53 -13.57
C TYR A 70 23.84 -10.70 -14.45
N CYS A 71 24.79 -10.46 -15.35
CA CYS A 71 25.31 -11.45 -16.30
C CYS A 71 25.97 -12.67 -15.65
N CYS A 72 26.55 -12.47 -14.46
CA CYS A 72 27.73 -13.22 -14.06
C CYS A 72 27.58 -13.93 -12.69
N GLY A 73 26.38 -13.88 -12.10
CA GLY A 73 26.05 -14.50 -10.82
C GLY A 73 26.99 -14.04 -9.71
N GLU A 74 27.51 -14.98 -8.92
CA GLU A 74 28.47 -14.71 -7.83
C GLU A 74 29.83 -14.17 -8.29
N ASN A 75 30.14 -14.20 -9.60
CA ASN A 75 31.47 -13.83 -10.09
C ASN A 75 31.58 -12.33 -10.39
N PRO A 76 32.74 -11.73 -10.10
CA PRO A 76 33.02 -10.36 -10.50
C PRO A 76 33.09 -10.22 -12.02
N LYS A 77 32.64 -9.06 -12.52
CA LYS A 77 32.76 -8.67 -13.92
C LYS A 77 33.91 -7.68 -14.06
N TYR A 78 34.76 -7.92 -15.04
CA TYR A 78 35.84 -7.01 -15.43
C TYR A 78 35.61 -6.51 -16.86
N ASP A 79 36.19 -5.35 -17.18
CA ASP A 79 36.35 -4.90 -18.56
C ASP A 79 37.49 -5.67 -19.26
N ASP A 80 37.70 -5.36 -20.55
CA ASP A 80 38.77 -5.95 -21.36
C ASP A 80 40.19 -5.56 -20.89
N TYR A 81 40.32 -4.54 -20.03
CA TYR A 81 41.57 -4.03 -19.47
C TYR A 81 41.87 -4.58 -18.07
N GLY A 82 40.96 -5.37 -17.49
CA GLY A 82 41.07 -5.95 -16.15
C GLY A 82 40.62 -5.01 -15.02
N THR A 83 39.94 -3.91 -15.33
CA THR A 83 39.27 -3.04 -14.34
C THR A 83 38.01 -3.73 -13.84
N LEU A 84 37.80 -3.75 -12.53
CA LEU A 84 36.58 -4.30 -11.93
C LEU A 84 35.39 -3.40 -12.28
N LEU A 85 34.31 -4.00 -12.78
CA LEU A 85 33.06 -3.32 -13.09
C LEU A 85 31.99 -3.55 -12.03
N VAL A 86 31.80 -4.81 -11.62
CA VAL A 86 30.77 -5.21 -10.65
C VAL A 86 31.33 -6.33 -9.79
N HIS A 87 31.10 -6.28 -8.47
CA HIS A 87 31.63 -7.28 -7.54
C HIS A 87 30.92 -8.63 -7.66
N ASN A 88 29.59 -8.65 -7.68
CA ASN A 88 28.76 -9.86 -7.79
C ASN A 88 27.27 -9.52 -8.00
N GLU A 89 26.43 -10.55 -8.05
CA GLU A 89 24.97 -10.43 -8.18
C GLU A 89 24.31 -9.69 -7.01
N ASP A 90 24.78 -9.89 -5.77
CA ASP A 90 24.20 -9.24 -4.59
C ASP A 90 24.36 -7.71 -4.66
N THR A 91 25.58 -7.23 -4.93
CA THR A 91 25.85 -5.78 -5.04
C THR A 91 25.14 -5.16 -6.24
N PHE A 92 25.02 -5.89 -7.35
CA PHE A 92 24.27 -5.44 -8.53
C PHE A 92 22.77 -5.34 -8.29
N ASN A 93 22.17 -6.31 -7.59
CA ASN A 93 20.72 -6.33 -7.35
C ASN A 93 20.25 -5.08 -6.60
N GLU A 94 21.09 -4.54 -5.72
CA GLU A 94 20.83 -3.29 -4.99
C GLU A 94 20.76 -2.05 -5.90
N TRP A 95 21.28 -2.10 -7.13
CA TRP A 95 21.27 -0.95 -8.04
C TRP A 95 19.85 -0.56 -8.44
N PHE A 96 18.95 -1.54 -8.56
CA PHE A 96 17.57 -1.37 -9.03
C PHE A 96 16.53 -2.04 -8.14
N ASN A 97 16.91 -2.48 -6.94
CA ASN A 97 16.01 -3.00 -5.92
C ASN A 97 16.21 -2.23 -4.60
N SER A 98 15.10 -1.86 -3.96
CA SER A 98 15.11 -1.15 -2.68
C SER A 98 14.23 -1.92 -1.72
N ASP A 99 14.83 -2.54 -0.70
CA ASP A 99 14.18 -3.50 0.21
C ASP A 99 14.15 -3.04 1.68
N GLY A 100 14.45 -1.76 1.93
CA GLY A 100 14.47 -1.18 3.27
C GLY A 100 15.74 -1.48 4.07
N THR A 101 16.67 -2.30 3.57
CA THR A 101 17.99 -2.53 4.22
C THR A 101 18.91 -1.30 4.19
N CYS A 102 18.50 -0.25 3.47
CA CYS A 102 19.22 1.00 3.34
C CYS A 102 20.60 0.88 2.67
N ASN A 103 20.79 -0.11 1.78
CA ASN A 103 21.97 -0.16 0.90
C ASN A 103 21.92 0.93 -0.19
N ASN A 104 20.71 1.33 -0.56
CA ASN A 104 20.42 2.52 -1.35
C ASN A 104 19.29 3.34 -0.73
N TYR A 105 19.15 4.59 -1.18
CA TYR A 105 18.03 5.45 -0.83
C TYR A 105 17.14 5.70 -2.04
N LEU A 106 15.88 5.28 -1.98
CA LEU A 106 14.92 5.44 -3.09
C LEU A 106 14.22 6.81 -3.07
N GLU A 107 14.28 7.53 -4.18
CA GLU A 107 13.50 8.73 -4.42
C GLU A 107 12.76 8.67 -5.75
N VAL A 108 11.79 9.56 -5.89
CA VAL A 108 11.08 9.78 -7.15
C VAL A 108 11.32 11.20 -7.59
N VAL A 109 11.85 11.35 -8.80
CA VAL A 109 12.09 12.66 -9.42
C VAL A 109 11.12 12.85 -10.56
N SER A 110 10.61 14.07 -10.69
CA SER A 110 9.69 14.45 -11.76
C SER A 110 10.37 15.41 -12.72
N PHE A 111 10.38 15.08 -14.00
CA PHE A 111 10.91 15.96 -15.03
C PHE A 111 9.80 16.61 -15.84
N PRO A 112 9.92 17.91 -16.15
CA PRO A 112 8.99 18.56 -17.06
C PRO A 112 9.11 17.93 -18.45
N TYR A 113 7.96 17.70 -19.06
CA TYR A 113 7.89 17.29 -20.45
C TYR A 113 7.94 18.55 -21.34
N ASP A 114 8.99 18.71 -22.15
CA ASP A 114 9.07 19.83 -23.08
C ASP A 114 8.31 19.49 -24.37
N ASN A 115 7.49 20.45 -24.81
CA ASN A 115 6.53 20.34 -25.89
C ASN A 115 7.05 20.96 -27.20
N TRP A 116 8.36 21.12 -27.35
CA TRP A 116 8.97 21.63 -28.57
C TRP A 116 8.78 20.64 -29.73
N ASP A 117 7.70 20.88 -30.48
CA ASP A 117 7.22 20.19 -31.68
C ASP A 117 6.63 18.78 -31.51
N ASP A 118 5.55 18.50 -32.26
CA ASP A 118 4.73 17.29 -32.11
C ASP A 118 5.45 15.98 -32.49
N GLU A 119 6.60 16.09 -33.17
CA GLU A 119 7.45 14.98 -33.63
C GLU A 119 8.51 14.56 -32.60
N GLU A 120 8.77 15.38 -31.57
CA GLU A 120 9.84 15.13 -30.59
C GLU A 120 9.27 14.91 -29.17
N PHE A 121 9.88 13.95 -28.46
CA PHE A 121 9.69 13.79 -27.02
C PHE A 121 10.99 14.17 -26.36
N PHE A 122 10.93 15.08 -25.40
CA PHE A 122 12.10 15.54 -24.66
C PHE A 122 11.81 15.55 -23.16
N VAL A 123 12.75 14.99 -22.41
CA VAL A 123 12.81 15.09 -20.95
C VAL A 123 14.24 15.44 -20.59
N SER A 124 14.44 16.57 -19.91
CA SER A 124 15.76 16.97 -19.43
C SER A 124 15.71 17.61 -18.06
N THR A 125 16.84 17.55 -17.37
CA THR A 125 17.13 18.43 -16.24
C THR A 125 17.57 19.80 -16.77
N ASP A 126 17.39 20.86 -15.97
CA ASP A 126 18.17 22.09 -16.15
C ASP A 126 19.66 21.78 -15.95
N ASP A 127 20.56 22.63 -16.48
CA ASP A 127 22.00 22.42 -16.75
C ASP A 127 22.80 21.45 -15.85
N ILE A 128 22.45 21.29 -14.57
CA ILE A 128 23.12 20.37 -13.64
C ILE A 128 22.10 19.52 -12.86
N PHE A 129 22.34 18.20 -12.79
CA PHE A 129 21.44 17.25 -12.13
C PHE A 129 22.01 16.70 -10.80
N TYR A 130 21.56 17.28 -9.68
CA TYR A 130 21.81 16.78 -8.32
C TYR A 130 20.51 16.32 -7.64
N PRO A 131 19.99 15.11 -7.96
CA PRO A 131 18.70 14.67 -7.44
C PRO A 131 18.65 14.53 -5.90
N PHE A 132 19.81 14.42 -5.25
CA PHE A 132 19.95 14.14 -3.82
C PHE A 132 20.61 15.26 -3.00
N GLU A 133 20.77 16.47 -3.54
CA GLU A 133 21.25 17.58 -2.72
C GLU A 133 20.25 17.85 -1.57
N GLY A 134 20.70 17.62 -0.33
CA GLY A 134 19.85 17.74 0.87
C GLY A 134 18.75 16.68 1.02
N LYS A 135 18.79 15.60 0.21
CA LYS A 135 17.86 14.46 0.28
C LYS A 135 18.64 13.15 0.30
N GLY A 136 17.98 12.04 0.63
CA GLY A 136 18.65 10.74 0.68
C GLY A 136 19.91 10.76 1.53
N PHE A 137 20.99 10.15 1.07
CA PHE A 137 22.28 10.20 1.77
C PHE A 137 22.99 11.56 1.69
N GLY A 138 22.45 12.54 0.94
CA GLY A 138 22.86 13.94 0.99
C GLY A 138 22.17 14.74 2.11
N ASN A 139 21.16 14.16 2.77
CA ASN A 139 20.50 14.78 3.93
C ASN A 139 21.32 14.61 5.20
N VAL A 140 22.11 15.62 5.56
CA VAL A 140 23.01 15.59 6.74
C VAL A 140 22.28 15.49 8.08
N THR A 141 20.97 15.77 8.12
CA THR A 141 20.17 15.59 9.35
C THR A 141 19.85 14.11 9.59
N GLU A 142 19.58 13.38 8.51
CA GLU A 142 19.23 11.96 8.54
C GLU A 142 20.48 11.07 8.53
N PHE A 143 21.52 11.50 7.80
CA PHE A 143 22.80 10.78 7.65
C PHE A 143 23.99 11.69 7.96
N PRO A 144 24.22 12.04 9.25
CA PRO A 144 25.31 12.92 9.66
C PRO A 144 26.71 12.36 9.33
N GLU A 145 26.85 11.05 9.14
CA GLU A 145 28.11 10.43 8.70
C GLU A 145 28.56 10.90 7.30
N TYR A 146 27.66 11.47 6.49
CA TYR A 146 27.93 11.95 5.13
C TYR A 146 27.99 13.47 5.01
N GLU A 147 28.13 14.21 6.12
CA GLU A 147 28.18 15.69 6.15
C GLU A 147 29.21 16.30 5.17
N ASN A 148 30.32 15.59 4.90
CA ASN A 148 31.39 16.07 4.01
C ASN A 148 31.14 15.79 2.51
N ASP A 149 30.04 15.13 2.16
CA ASP A 149 29.65 14.82 0.78
C ASP A 149 28.11 14.96 0.60
N PRO A 150 27.59 16.20 0.69
CA PRO A 150 26.15 16.47 0.69
C PRO A 150 25.51 16.41 -0.70
N TYR A 151 26.30 16.48 -1.78
CA TYR A 151 25.80 16.39 -3.15
C TYR A 151 25.56 14.95 -3.60
N ASN A 152 26.28 14.01 -2.98
CA ASN A 152 26.27 12.58 -3.25
C ASN A 152 25.97 12.20 -4.71
N GLN A 153 26.99 12.32 -5.56
CA GLN A 153 26.92 12.15 -7.01
C GLN A 153 26.56 10.73 -7.48
N PHE A 154 26.53 9.75 -6.57
CA PHE A 154 26.30 8.36 -6.93
C PHE A 154 24.83 8.01 -6.96
N TYR A 155 24.32 7.68 -8.14
CA TYR A 155 22.94 7.29 -8.30
C TYR A 155 22.73 6.30 -9.43
N CYS A 156 21.61 5.58 -9.36
CA CYS A 156 21.03 4.90 -10.51
C CYS A 156 19.61 5.42 -10.74
N LEU A 157 19.24 5.61 -12.00
CA LEU A 157 17.89 6.01 -12.42
C LEU A 157 17.30 4.92 -13.30
N GLU A 158 16.02 4.63 -13.09
CA GLU A 158 15.23 3.79 -14.00
C GLU A 158 14.01 4.57 -14.52
N ALA A 159 13.77 4.44 -15.82
CA ALA A 159 12.64 5.05 -16.51
C ALA A 159 11.90 3.99 -17.32
N HIS A 160 10.57 4.03 -17.26
CA HIS A 160 9.71 3.09 -17.97
C HIS A 160 8.61 3.86 -18.71
N PHE A 161 8.31 3.45 -19.93
CA PHE A 161 7.19 3.97 -20.71
C PHE A 161 6.89 3.06 -21.89
N THR A 162 5.79 3.30 -22.59
CA THR A 162 5.45 2.58 -23.83
C THR A 162 5.65 3.52 -25.01
N ALA A 163 6.14 2.96 -26.11
CA ALA A 163 6.39 3.71 -27.33
C ALA A 163 5.79 3.01 -28.56
N ILE A 164 5.30 3.80 -29.52
CA ILE A 164 4.92 3.35 -30.86
C ILE A 164 5.76 4.10 -31.89
N PRO A 165 6.69 3.43 -32.60
CA PRO A 165 7.41 4.02 -33.72
C PRO A 165 6.45 4.21 -34.89
N ASP A 166 6.39 5.43 -35.41
CA ASP A 166 5.55 5.74 -36.57
C ASP A 166 6.27 5.45 -37.90
N GLN A 167 7.61 5.40 -37.90
CA GLN A 167 8.43 5.36 -39.10
C GLN A 167 9.74 4.54 -38.93
N PRO A 168 10.40 4.15 -40.04
CA PRO A 168 11.68 3.43 -40.03
C PRO A 168 12.81 4.08 -39.25
N TYR A 169 12.82 5.40 -39.26
CA TYR A 169 13.87 6.22 -38.66
C TYR A 169 13.47 6.78 -37.30
N SER A 170 12.40 6.28 -36.68
CA SER A 170 12.09 6.64 -35.30
C SER A 170 13.29 6.34 -34.42
N THR A 171 13.77 7.31 -33.66
CA THR A 171 14.99 7.18 -32.86
C THR A 171 14.73 7.47 -31.40
N PHE A 172 15.58 6.85 -30.58
CA PHE A 172 15.77 7.20 -29.19
C PHE A 172 17.17 7.78 -29.03
N HIS A 173 17.29 8.88 -28.30
CA HIS A 173 18.53 9.54 -27.95
C HIS A 173 18.58 9.72 -26.44
N PHE A 174 19.74 9.46 -25.88
CA PHE A 174 19.93 9.49 -24.44
C PHE A 174 21.24 10.19 -24.15
N LEU A 175 21.22 11.08 -23.17
CA LEU A 175 22.41 11.70 -22.63
C LEU A 175 22.38 11.61 -21.10
N SER A 176 23.44 11.06 -20.52
CA SER A 176 23.64 11.05 -19.07
C SER A 176 25.13 11.11 -18.72
N GLY A 177 25.42 11.37 -17.45
CA GLY A 177 26.75 11.11 -16.90
C GLY A 177 26.83 9.65 -16.47
N GLY A 178 27.65 8.84 -17.16
CA GLY A 178 27.94 7.47 -16.77
C GLY A 178 27.42 6.43 -17.75
N GLU A 179 26.72 5.42 -17.22
CA GLU A 179 26.40 4.18 -17.93
C GLU A 179 24.94 4.18 -18.40
N VAL A 180 24.61 3.51 -19.50
CA VAL A 180 23.22 3.29 -19.94
C VAL A 180 22.97 1.86 -20.40
N TRP A 181 21.76 1.39 -20.08
CA TRP A 181 21.14 0.24 -20.68
C TRP A 181 19.72 0.58 -21.12
N VAL A 182 19.36 0.16 -22.33
CA VAL A 182 18.02 0.36 -22.87
C VAL A 182 17.47 -0.97 -23.35
N TYR A 183 16.29 -1.33 -22.85
CA TYR A 183 15.51 -2.45 -23.34
C TYR A 183 14.34 -1.95 -24.17
N VAL A 184 14.08 -2.64 -25.29
CA VAL A 184 12.91 -2.42 -26.14
C VAL A 184 12.18 -3.74 -26.30
N GLY A 185 10.94 -3.80 -25.82
CA GLY A 185 10.16 -5.03 -25.79
C GLY A 185 10.86 -6.16 -25.01
N GLY A 186 11.53 -5.81 -23.92
CA GLY A 186 12.27 -6.75 -23.06
C GLY A 186 13.61 -7.25 -23.62
N LYS A 187 14.08 -6.73 -24.78
CA LYS A 187 15.39 -7.07 -25.34
C LYS A 187 16.37 -5.92 -25.15
N LEU A 188 17.58 -6.21 -24.69
CA LEU A 188 18.65 -5.23 -24.53
C LEU A 188 19.12 -4.74 -25.91
N VAL A 189 19.03 -3.44 -26.16
CA VAL A 189 19.39 -2.81 -27.45
C VAL A 189 20.54 -1.83 -27.35
N ILE A 190 20.76 -1.25 -26.16
CA ILE A 190 21.93 -0.44 -25.84
C ILE A 190 22.53 -1.01 -24.55
N ASP A 191 23.83 -1.30 -24.57
CA ASP A 191 24.58 -1.87 -23.45
C ASP A 191 25.96 -1.19 -23.42
N GLN A 192 26.02 -0.04 -22.74
CA GLN A 192 27.20 0.80 -22.70
C GLN A 192 27.47 1.21 -21.25
N ALA A 193 28.50 0.62 -20.65
CA ALA A 193 28.80 0.78 -19.24
C ALA A 193 30.31 0.86 -18.97
N GLY A 194 30.70 0.94 -17.70
CA GLY A 194 32.07 0.75 -17.24
C GLY A 194 33.05 1.87 -17.57
N THR A 195 32.55 3.09 -17.82
CA THR A 195 33.36 4.22 -18.28
C THR A 195 33.40 5.39 -17.28
N ASN A 196 34.51 6.12 -17.24
CA ASN A 196 34.66 7.43 -16.62
C ASN A 196 34.22 8.58 -17.54
N GLU A 197 33.84 8.30 -18.78
CA GLU A 197 33.55 9.34 -19.77
C GLU A 197 32.39 10.23 -19.31
N VAL A 198 32.64 11.53 -19.35
CA VAL A 198 31.70 12.59 -19.00
C VAL A 198 31.06 13.06 -20.30
N GLY A 199 29.76 12.86 -20.48
CA GLY A 199 28.99 13.48 -21.58
C GLY A 199 28.50 12.46 -22.57
N PHE A 200 27.92 11.39 -22.07
CA PHE A 200 27.66 10.20 -22.85
C PHE A 200 26.41 10.35 -23.70
N TYR A 201 26.52 10.11 -25.01
CA TYR A 201 25.39 10.12 -25.94
C TYR A 201 25.16 8.72 -26.51
N ALA A 202 24.06 8.08 -26.13
CA ALA A 202 23.56 6.87 -26.77
C ALA A 202 22.43 7.19 -27.72
N SER A 203 22.36 6.47 -28.84
CA SER A 203 21.19 6.50 -29.69
C SER A 203 20.95 5.17 -30.38
N THR A 204 19.69 4.89 -30.67
CA THR A 204 19.30 3.75 -31.49
C THR A 204 18.13 4.14 -32.39
N MET A 205 18.02 3.44 -33.53
CA MET A 205 16.95 3.60 -34.49
C MET A 205 16.09 2.35 -34.49
N PHE A 206 14.77 2.50 -34.34
CA PHE A 206 13.85 1.35 -34.24
C PHE A 206 13.94 0.42 -35.44
N GLY A 207 14.10 0.95 -36.65
CA GLY A 207 14.27 0.15 -37.86
C GLY A 207 15.56 -0.69 -37.91
N ALA A 208 16.54 -0.42 -37.03
CA ALA A 208 17.76 -1.21 -36.91
C ALA A 208 17.64 -2.36 -35.89
N ILE A 209 16.59 -2.35 -35.05
CA ILE A 209 16.39 -3.36 -34.01
C ILE A 209 15.69 -4.58 -34.63
N GLU A 210 16.32 -5.75 -34.52
CA GLU A 210 15.82 -6.97 -35.13
C GLU A 210 14.45 -7.40 -34.58
N GLY A 211 13.49 -7.58 -35.50
CA GLY A 211 12.14 -8.04 -35.18
C GLY A 211 11.18 -6.93 -34.74
N MET A 212 11.61 -5.66 -34.77
CA MET A 212 10.73 -4.53 -34.53
C MET A 212 9.99 -4.12 -35.80
N GLU A 213 8.68 -3.92 -35.66
CA GLU A 213 7.75 -3.40 -36.67
C GLU A 213 7.23 -2.01 -36.28
N TYR A 214 6.89 -1.21 -37.30
CA TYR A 214 6.25 0.11 -37.13
C TYR A 214 4.79 -0.02 -36.71
N PHE A 215 4.26 1.01 -36.05
CA PHE A 215 2.89 1.07 -35.53
C PHE A 215 2.56 -0.06 -34.54
N LYS A 216 3.58 -0.66 -33.93
CA LYS A 216 3.45 -1.61 -32.83
C LYS A 216 3.87 -0.97 -31.53
N GLU A 217 3.26 -1.41 -30.44
CA GLU A 217 3.61 -0.97 -29.11
C GLU A 217 4.81 -1.76 -28.58
N TYR A 218 5.76 -1.04 -27.99
CA TYR A 218 6.91 -1.62 -27.29
C TYR A 218 7.06 -0.98 -25.92
N ASP A 219 7.36 -1.79 -24.92
CA ASP A 219 7.84 -1.27 -23.64
C ASP A 219 9.29 -0.84 -23.77
N ILE A 220 9.58 0.34 -23.23
CA ILE A 220 10.90 0.94 -23.17
C ILE A 220 11.26 1.04 -21.71
N ASP A 221 12.37 0.39 -21.34
CA ASP A 221 12.89 0.37 -19.98
C ASP A 221 14.36 0.80 -20.04
N ILE A 222 14.67 1.87 -19.34
CA ILE A 222 15.98 2.53 -19.38
C ILE A 222 16.56 2.50 -17.98
N TYR A 223 17.82 2.15 -17.90
CA TYR A 223 18.59 2.10 -16.67
C TYR A 223 19.88 2.88 -16.88
N THR A 224 20.23 3.75 -15.96
CA THR A 224 21.49 4.51 -16.01
C THR A 224 22.07 4.63 -14.62
N CYS A 225 23.39 4.63 -14.50
CA CYS A 225 24.08 4.83 -13.24
C CYS A 225 25.26 5.77 -13.39
N ALA A 226 25.40 6.69 -12.43
CA ALA A 226 26.58 7.48 -12.19
C ALA A 226 27.30 6.89 -10.97
N ARG A 227 28.41 6.18 -11.18
CA ARG A 227 29.09 5.45 -10.10
C ARG A 227 30.62 5.55 -10.10
N SER A 228 31.20 6.20 -11.12
CA SER A 228 32.64 6.47 -11.17
C SER A 228 33.02 7.58 -10.19
N SER A 229 34.14 7.40 -9.50
CA SER A 229 34.79 8.39 -8.63
C SER A 229 35.26 9.65 -9.35
N VAL A 230 35.35 9.62 -10.69
CA VAL A 230 35.87 10.71 -11.53
C VAL A 230 34.75 11.48 -12.22
N ILE A 231 33.56 10.89 -12.36
CA ILE A 231 32.41 11.56 -12.98
C ILE A 231 31.88 12.59 -11.99
N ILE A 232 31.99 13.86 -12.38
CA ILE A 232 31.30 14.96 -11.73
C ILE A 232 29.93 15.08 -12.43
N PRO A 233 28.80 15.11 -11.69
CA PRO A 233 27.46 15.14 -12.29
C PRO A 233 27.11 16.56 -12.78
N GLU A 234 27.99 17.16 -13.59
CA GLU A 234 27.78 18.44 -14.26
C GLU A 234 26.97 18.32 -15.55
N LEU A 235 26.42 17.13 -15.83
CA LEU A 235 25.74 16.87 -17.09
C LEU A 235 24.24 16.72 -16.89
N PRO A 236 23.46 17.32 -17.80
CA PRO A 236 22.04 17.12 -17.79
C PRO A 236 21.72 15.65 -18.07
N PHE A 237 20.73 15.13 -17.35
CA PHE A 237 20.06 13.92 -17.79
C PHE A 237 19.11 14.32 -18.92
N TYR A 238 19.13 13.58 -20.02
CA TYR A 238 18.35 13.86 -21.22
C TYR A 238 17.84 12.57 -21.85
N ILE A 239 16.54 12.55 -22.13
CA ILE A 239 15.89 11.58 -23.01
C ILE A 239 15.25 12.38 -24.15
N GLY A 240 15.62 12.02 -25.38
CA GLY A 240 15.06 12.53 -26.61
C GLY A 240 14.49 11.42 -27.47
N THR A 241 13.40 11.67 -28.19
CA THR A 241 12.94 10.77 -29.25
C THR A 241 12.56 11.57 -30.47
N TYR A 242 12.73 10.98 -31.64
CA TYR A 242 12.27 11.54 -32.91
C TYR A 242 11.27 10.59 -33.55
N SER A 243 10.10 11.11 -33.96
CA SER A 243 9.03 10.35 -34.61
C SER A 243 8.61 9.11 -33.78
N LEU A 244 8.43 9.27 -32.47
CA LEU A 244 8.07 8.19 -31.55
C LEU A 244 6.93 8.66 -30.64
N ASN A 245 5.82 7.90 -30.62
CA ASN A 245 4.70 8.23 -29.74
C ASN A 245 4.90 7.58 -28.38
N VAL A 246 5.27 8.36 -27.38
CA VAL A 246 5.50 7.93 -25.99
C VAL A 246 4.24 8.13 -25.15
N PHE A 247 3.88 7.12 -24.36
CA PHE A 247 2.74 7.18 -23.43
C PHE A 247 2.90 6.17 -22.29
N CYS A 248 2.06 6.32 -21.26
CA CYS A 248 1.94 5.39 -20.14
C CYS A 248 0.72 4.50 -20.34
N ARG A 249 0.87 3.18 -20.25
CA ARG A 249 -0.30 2.28 -20.18
C ARG A 249 -0.99 2.40 -18.83
N TRP A 250 -0.21 2.67 -17.79
CA TRP A 250 -0.65 2.88 -16.43
C TRP A 250 0.45 3.65 -15.67
N ILE A 251 0.09 4.14 -14.49
CA ILE A 251 0.96 4.90 -13.59
C ILE A 251 0.86 4.25 -12.21
N ASP A 252 1.98 4.04 -11.52
CA ASP A 252 1.96 3.51 -10.15
C ASP A 252 1.61 4.56 -9.09
N ASP A 253 1.53 4.12 -7.83
CA ASP A 253 1.21 4.97 -6.68
C ASP A 253 2.20 6.13 -6.48
N ASN A 254 3.40 6.06 -7.08
CA ASN A 254 4.39 7.12 -7.03
C ASN A 254 4.39 8.02 -8.27
N GLY A 255 3.44 7.80 -9.19
CA GLY A 255 3.35 8.58 -10.42
C GLY A 255 4.32 8.11 -11.53
N VAL A 256 5.07 7.02 -11.35
CA VAL A 256 6.00 6.50 -12.36
C VAL A 256 5.22 5.74 -13.44
N CYS A 257 5.50 6.11 -14.68
CA CYS A 257 4.90 5.54 -15.88
C CYS A 257 5.31 4.08 -16.03
N ASN A 258 4.37 3.15 -16.24
CA ASN A 258 4.65 1.71 -16.35
C ASN A 258 5.66 1.20 -15.30
N GLY A 259 5.62 1.78 -14.09
CA GLY A 259 6.69 1.68 -13.10
C GLY A 259 6.78 0.32 -12.41
N GLY A 260 7.41 0.30 -11.25
CA GLY A 260 7.47 -0.86 -10.38
C GLY A 260 6.47 -0.71 -9.23
N TYR A 261 6.14 -1.82 -8.55
CA TYR A 261 5.33 -1.79 -7.33
C TYR A 261 6.13 -1.28 -6.10
N PHE A 262 6.99 -0.27 -6.27
CA PHE A 262 7.58 0.40 -5.11
C PHE A 262 6.55 1.31 -4.48
N LYS A 263 6.64 1.51 -3.16
CA LYS A 263 5.82 2.48 -2.45
C LYS A 263 6.76 3.46 -1.77
N THR A 264 6.83 4.69 -2.30
CA THR A 264 7.64 5.78 -1.71
C THR A 264 6.77 6.77 -0.92
N VAL A 265 5.47 6.79 -1.18
CA VAL A 265 4.48 7.54 -0.39
C VAL A 265 4.10 6.73 0.86
N CYS A 266 4.39 7.31 2.03
CA CYS A 266 4.04 6.74 3.34
C CYS A 266 2.99 7.58 4.05
N PRO A 267 1.71 7.47 3.67
CA PRO A 267 0.66 8.06 4.46
C PRO A 267 0.54 7.25 5.75
N ASP A 268 0.78 7.87 6.89
CA ASP A 268 0.52 7.26 8.19
C ASP A 268 -0.94 7.49 8.59
N ASP A 269 -1.60 6.45 9.09
CA ASP A 269 -2.97 6.55 9.60
C ASP A 269 -2.93 6.61 11.13
N PRO A 270 -3.15 7.78 11.77
CA PRO A 270 -3.01 7.96 13.22
C PRO A 270 -4.01 7.14 14.05
N ILE A 271 -5.01 6.49 13.42
CA ILE A 271 -5.94 5.59 14.13
C ILE A 271 -5.66 4.10 13.93
N SER A 272 -4.69 3.72 13.09
CA SER A 272 -4.25 2.33 12.92
C SER A 272 -3.24 1.90 13.99
N CYS A 273 -3.13 0.60 14.30
CA CYS A 273 -2.03 0.06 15.09
C CYS A 273 -0.84 -0.42 14.28
N THR A 274 -0.86 -0.11 12.99
CA THR A 274 0.34 -0.06 12.17
C THR A 274 0.71 1.38 11.92
N GLU A 275 2.00 1.69 11.99
CA GLU A 275 2.55 2.96 11.54
C GLU A 275 3.38 2.74 10.27
N ASN A 276 3.26 3.65 9.33
CA ASN A 276 4.04 3.62 8.10
C ASN A 276 5.28 4.48 8.28
N ILE A 277 6.44 3.82 8.39
CA ILE A 277 7.73 4.50 8.44
C ILE A 277 8.35 4.50 7.05
N ARG A 278 8.97 5.64 6.71
CA ARG A 278 9.79 5.75 5.52
C ARG A 278 11.24 5.56 5.94
N GLU A 279 11.82 4.43 5.57
CA GLU A 279 13.23 4.14 5.82
C GLU A 279 13.96 4.05 4.49
N CYS A 280 14.94 4.93 4.30
CA CYS A 280 15.78 5.02 3.11
C CYS A 280 14.98 5.06 1.79
N GLY A 281 13.91 5.85 1.80
CA GLY A 281 13.07 6.06 0.64
C GLY A 281 11.94 5.06 0.43
N VAL A 282 11.95 3.95 1.18
CA VAL A 282 11.00 2.84 1.04
C VAL A 282 9.98 2.90 2.16
N CYS A 283 8.71 2.62 1.82
CA CYS A 283 7.65 2.53 2.80
C CYS A 283 7.52 1.15 3.42
N SER A 284 7.58 1.11 4.75
CA SER A 284 7.41 -0.10 5.55
C SER A 284 6.37 0.12 6.63
N SER A 285 5.52 -0.87 6.86
CA SER A 285 4.55 -0.86 7.95
C SER A 285 5.13 -1.60 9.15
N ILE A 286 5.23 -0.94 10.29
CA ILE A 286 5.62 -1.54 11.57
C ILE A 286 4.47 -1.42 12.58
N ASN A 287 4.56 -2.12 13.70
CA ASN A 287 3.59 -1.96 14.78
C ASN A 287 3.78 -0.60 15.43
N ARG A 288 2.70 0.19 15.54
CA ARG A 288 2.74 1.49 16.20
C ARG A 288 3.09 1.34 17.68
N THR A 289 4.13 2.04 18.12
CA THR A 289 4.42 2.20 19.55
C THR A 289 3.75 3.46 20.09
N CYS A 290 3.42 3.46 21.37
CA CYS A 290 2.73 4.57 22.03
C CYS A 290 3.65 5.22 23.08
N ASP A 291 4.94 5.36 22.75
CA ASP A 291 5.99 5.73 23.69
C ASP A 291 5.94 7.22 24.09
N ASP A 292 5.27 8.05 23.30
CA ASP A 292 5.08 9.48 23.58
C ASP A 292 4.05 9.74 24.70
N ILE A 293 3.28 8.72 25.09
CA ILE A 293 2.27 8.84 26.14
C ILE A 293 2.93 8.45 27.48
N PRO A 294 2.92 9.36 28.48
CA PRO A 294 3.52 9.06 29.77
C PRO A 294 2.80 7.91 30.47
N ILE A 295 3.58 6.93 30.90
CA ILE A 295 3.13 5.82 31.74
C ILE A 295 3.02 6.31 33.18
N THR A 296 1.92 6.00 33.85
CA THR A 296 1.75 6.25 35.29
C THR A 296 1.70 4.93 36.06
N THR A 297 1.58 5.00 37.38
CA THR A 297 1.40 3.81 38.21
C THR A 297 0.06 3.12 37.95
N CYS A 298 -0.92 3.82 37.37
CA CYS A 298 -2.30 3.36 37.21
C CYS A 298 -2.79 3.32 35.77
N THR A 299 -1.96 3.72 34.82
CA THR A 299 -2.31 3.76 33.42
C THR A 299 -1.14 3.34 32.54
N TYR A 300 -1.46 2.70 31.42
CA TYR A 300 -0.49 2.38 30.38
C TYR A 300 -1.06 2.73 29.00
N PRO A 301 -0.20 3.13 28.05
CA PRO A 301 -0.65 3.38 26.70
C PRO A 301 -0.79 2.05 25.95
N VAL A 302 -1.85 1.96 25.14
CA VAL A 302 -2.11 0.82 24.26
C VAL A 302 -2.61 1.35 22.93
N CYS A 303 -2.19 0.71 21.85
CA CYS A 303 -2.81 0.99 20.57
C CYS A 303 -4.08 0.14 20.40
N VAL A 304 -5.18 0.79 20.01
CA VAL A 304 -6.45 0.14 19.66
C VAL A 304 -6.82 0.49 18.23
N GLU A 305 -7.05 -0.52 17.39
CA GLU A 305 -7.38 -0.32 15.99
C GLU A 305 -8.63 0.55 15.82
N GLY A 306 -8.54 1.57 14.97
CA GLY A 306 -9.59 2.57 14.76
C GLY A 306 -9.62 3.70 15.78
N SER A 307 -8.80 3.63 16.83
CA SER A 307 -8.65 4.69 17.86
C SER A 307 -7.21 5.18 18.03
N GLY A 308 -6.23 4.48 17.47
CA GLY A 308 -4.81 4.78 17.65
C GLY A 308 -4.34 4.53 19.08
N CYS A 309 -3.34 5.29 19.52
CA CYS A 309 -2.83 5.21 20.88
C CYS A 309 -3.80 5.84 21.88
N ILE A 310 -4.29 5.03 22.83
CA ILE A 310 -5.15 5.46 23.93
C ILE A 310 -4.51 5.10 25.28
N ILE A 311 -4.95 5.78 26.33
CA ILE A 311 -4.58 5.44 27.70
C ILE A 311 -5.58 4.41 28.23
N GLN A 312 -5.08 3.27 28.69
CA GLN A 312 -5.88 2.26 29.38
C GLN A 312 -5.55 2.28 30.88
N ASN A 313 -6.58 2.18 31.71
CA ASN A 313 -6.41 2.01 33.16
C ASN A 313 -5.92 0.60 33.46
N ILE A 314 -5.02 0.48 34.43
CA ILE A 314 -4.65 -0.81 34.99
C ILE A 314 -5.88 -1.43 35.66
N ASP A 315 -6.14 -2.69 35.34
CA ASP A 315 -7.12 -3.48 36.06
C ASP A 315 -6.50 -3.97 37.37
N CYS A 316 -7.00 -3.43 38.48
CA CYS A 316 -6.54 -3.75 39.82
C CYS A 316 -7.42 -4.82 40.51
N ASP A 317 -8.35 -5.45 39.81
CA ASP A 317 -9.18 -6.53 40.37
C ASP A 317 -8.27 -7.70 40.83
N ASP A 318 -8.23 -7.96 42.14
CA ASP A 318 -7.49 -9.09 42.71
C ASP A 318 -8.32 -10.39 42.75
N LEU A 319 -9.50 -10.36 42.13
CA LEU A 319 -10.52 -11.41 42.11
C LEU A 319 -11.06 -11.76 43.50
N ASP A 320 -10.81 -10.93 44.52
CA ASP A 320 -11.43 -11.06 45.85
C ASP A 320 -12.71 -10.23 45.92
N PRO A 321 -13.92 -10.85 45.98
CA PRO A 321 -15.16 -10.08 46.09
C PRO A 321 -15.29 -9.31 47.43
N CYS A 322 -14.34 -9.48 48.36
CA CYS A 322 -14.28 -8.80 49.64
C CYS A 322 -13.30 -7.64 49.72
N THR A 323 -12.70 -7.23 48.61
CA THR A 323 -11.87 -6.04 48.49
C THR A 323 -12.63 -4.96 47.70
N VAL A 324 -12.26 -3.72 47.95
CA VAL A 324 -12.50 -2.61 47.01
C VAL A 324 -11.17 -2.32 46.36
N ASP A 325 -11.09 -2.62 45.08
CA ASP A 325 -9.89 -2.41 44.29
C ASP A 325 -9.88 -1.00 43.71
N THR A 326 -8.79 -0.29 44.02
CA THR A 326 -8.54 1.06 43.51
C THR A 326 -7.10 1.14 43.05
N CYS A 327 -6.82 1.98 42.07
CA CYS A 327 -5.45 2.30 41.73
C CYS A 327 -5.08 3.66 42.31
N ASP A 328 -4.04 3.69 43.14
CA ASP A 328 -3.45 4.89 43.70
C ASP A 328 -2.21 5.30 42.89
N GLU A 329 -2.16 6.54 42.42
CA GLU A 329 -1.08 7.05 41.56
C GLU A 329 0.32 7.00 42.20
N THR A 330 0.41 6.90 43.53
CA THR A 330 1.68 6.86 44.27
C THR A 330 2.17 5.44 44.53
N ILE A 331 1.25 4.51 44.80
CA ILE A 331 1.60 3.16 45.28
C ILE A 331 1.08 2.00 44.40
N GLY A 332 0.25 2.28 43.40
CA GLY A 332 -0.30 1.31 42.45
C GLY A 332 -1.61 0.71 42.95
N CYS A 333 -1.87 -0.57 42.61
CA CYS A 333 -3.09 -1.24 43.03
C CYS A 333 -3.18 -1.34 44.56
N VAL A 334 -4.32 -0.87 45.09
CA VAL A 334 -4.68 -0.90 46.51
C VAL A 334 -5.98 -1.69 46.66
N HIS A 335 -5.87 -2.82 47.34
CA HIS A 335 -6.98 -3.72 47.65
C HIS A 335 -7.42 -3.49 49.09
N THR A 336 -8.49 -2.70 49.27
CA THR A 336 -8.96 -2.35 50.61
C THR A 336 -10.01 -3.35 51.07
N ASN A 337 -9.70 -4.13 52.10
CA ASN A 337 -10.64 -5.06 52.70
C ASN A 337 -11.94 -4.35 53.12
N ILE A 338 -13.07 -4.89 52.67
CA ILE A 338 -14.39 -4.51 53.17
C ILE A 338 -14.52 -5.10 54.59
N PRO A 339 -14.68 -4.27 55.64
CA PRO A 339 -14.80 -4.76 57.02
C PRO A 339 -15.92 -5.80 57.15
N ASN A 340 -15.69 -6.91 57.86
CA ASN A 340 -16.66 -8.01 58.03
C ASN A 340 -17.17 -8.66 56.72
N CYS A 341 -16.45 -8.52 55.59
CA CYS A 341 -16.79 -9.25 54.38
C CYS A 341 -16.33 -10.72 54.43
N ARG A 342 -15.25 -11.03 55.16
CA ARG A 342 -14.81 -12.40 55.41
C ARG A 342 -15.33 -12.88 56.76
N CYS A 343 -15.80 -14.12 56.81
CA CYS A 343 -16.40 -14.67 58.02
C CYS A 343 -15.31 -14.92 59.08
N ASN A 344 -15.53 -14.43 60.29
CA ASN A 344 -14.71 -14.78 61.46
C ASN A 344 -15.62 -14.83 62.70
N THR A 345 -16.62 -13.94 62.73
CA THR A 345 -17.73 -13.98 63.68
C THR A 345 -19.06 -13.58 63.01
N THR A 346 -19.64 -14.56 62.30
CA THR A 346 -21.07 -14.75 61.97
C THR A 346 -21.83 -13.93 60.92
N ASN A 347 -21.44 -12.76 60.40
CA ASN A 347 -22.28 -12.07 59.40
C ASN A 347 -21.48 -11.48 58.22
N CYS A 348 -21.91 -11.79 56.99
CA CYS A 348 -21.49 -11.09 55.77
C CYS A 348 -22.19 -9.73 55.66
N ILE A 349 -21.49 -8.71 55.17
CA ILE A 349 -22.13 -7.43 54.84
C ILE A 349 -22.87 -7.55 53.51
N THR A 350 -24.14 -7.16 53.51
CA THR A 350 -24.89 -6.83 52.30
C THR A 350 -25.48 -5.43 52.44
N ILE A 351 -25.50 -4.67 51.35
CA ILE A 351 -26.30 -3.44 51.24
C ILE A 351 -27.67 -3.71 50.62
N ASP A 352 -27.81 -4.87 49.97
CA ASP A 352 -29.08 -5.35 49.41
C ASP A 352 -29.75 -6.28 50.43
N GLN A 353 -30.67 -5.70 51.20
CA GLN A 353 -31.42 -6.43 52.24
C GLN A 353 -32.37 -7.51 51.69
N CYS A 354 -32.60 -7.53 50.37
CA CYS A 354 -33.35 -8.58 49.69
C CYS A 354 -32.47 -9.72 49.18
N PHE A 355 -31.17 -9.45 49.05
CA PHE A 355 -30.13 -10.45 48.78
C PHE A 355 -29.10 -10.46 49.93
N PRO A 356 -29.49 -10.95 51.12
CA PRO A 356 -28.54 -11.15 52.20
C PRO A 356 -27.40 -12.07 51.77
N LYS A 357 -26.18 -11.75 52.20
CA LYS A 357 -25.03 -12.64 52.05
C LYS A 357 -24.94 -13.56 53.27
N ILE A 358 -24.69 -14.85 53.03
CA ILE A 358 -24.48 -15.87 54.07
C ILE A 358 -23.06 -16.42 54.00
N CYS A 359 -22.52 -16.84 55.15
CA CYS A 359 -21.23 -17.52 55.22
C CYS A 359 -21.37 -18.96 54.71
N LEU A 360 -20.52 -19.34 53.76
CA LEU A 360 -20.32 -20.72 53.32
C LEU A 360 -19.26 -21.42 54.18
N ASP A 361 -19.23 -22.76 54.11
CA ASP A 361 -18.31 -23.60 54.91
C ASP A 361 -16.81 -23.38 54.57
N ASP A 362 -16.51 -22.74 53.44
CA ASP A 362 -15.17 -22.37 53.01
C ASP A 362 -14.78 -20.93 53.40
N ASP A 363 -15.53 -20.32 54.32
CA ASP A 363 -15.29 -18.97 54.86
C ASP A 363 -15.51 -17.83 53.84
N THR A 364 -16.21 -18.12 52.74
CA THR A 364 -16.63 -17.15 51.71
C THR A 364 -18.08 -16.69 51.91
N CYS A 365 -18.41 -15.52 51.39
CA CYS A 365 -19.77 -14.98 51.42
C CYS A 365 -20.49 -15.19 50.09
N ALA A 366 -21.68 -15.79 50.12
CA ALA A 366 -22.53 -15.98 48.96
C ALA A 366 -23.89 -15.30 49.12
N GLU A 367 -24.43 -14.74 48.04
CA GLU A 367 -25.75 -14.12 48.03
C GLU A 367 -26.85 -15.18 48.09
N THR A 368 -27.83 -14.97 48.97
CA THR A 368 -29.07 -15.75 49.00
C THR A 368 -30.26 -14.80 48.88
N LEU A 369 -31.26 -15.20 48.11
CA LEU A 369 -32.52 -14.46 48.04
C LEU A 369 -33.26 -14.57 49.39
N ARG A 370 -33.79 -13.46 49.91
CA ARG A 370 -34.65 -13.48 51.09
C ARG A 370 -35.98 -14.16 50.76
N ASP A 371 -36.26 -15.28 51.40
CA ASP A 371 -37.54 -15.99 51.23
C ASP A 371 -38.67 -15.31 52.01
N CYS A 372 -39.46 -14.51 51.31
CA CYS A 372 -40.62 -13.82 51.87
C CYS A 372 -41.86 -14.71 52.05
N SER A 373 -41.83 -15.96 51.55
CA SER A 373 -42.97 -16.89 51.63
C SER A 373 -43.27 -17.32 53.06
N LEU A 374 -42.27 -17.30 53.93
CA LEU A 374 -42.40 -17.67 55.34
C LEU A 374 -42.95 -16.54 56.21
N GLU A 375 -42.66 -15.28 55.86
CA GLU A 375 -43.13 -14.10 56.61
C GLU A 375 -44.55 -13.68 56.22
N LEU A 376 -44.96 -13.98 54.99
CA LEU A 376 -46.30 -13.67 54.46
C LEU A 376 -47.00 -14.95 53.98
N PRO A 377 -47.40 -15.87 54.88
CA PRO A 377 -47.95 -17.18 54.51
C PRO A 377 -49.32 -17.13 53.82
N ASN A 378 -50.03 -16.00 53.89
CA ASN A 378 -51.32 -15.77 53.22
C ASN A 378 -51.17 -14.98 51.91
N CYS A 379 -49.94 -14.78 51.45
CA CYS A 379 -49.60 -14.05 50.24
C CYS A 379 -49.49 -14.99 49.06
N GLN A 380 -50.14 -14.68 47.94
CA GLN A 380 -50.00 -15.49 46.74
C GLN A 380 -48.66 -15.23 46.02
N THR A 381 -48.12 -14.01 46.17
CA THR A 381 -46.93 -13.50 45.49
C THR A 381 -46.10 -12.63 46.46
N PRO A 382 -45.38 -13.26 47.40
CA PRO A 382 -44.49 -12.55 48.31
C PRO A 382 -43.22 -12.10 47.58
N LEU A 383 -42.88 -10.82 47.67
CA LEU A 383 -41.65 -10.22 47.10
C LEU A 383 -40.89 -9.44 48.17
N CYS A 384 -39.56 -9.44 48.11
CA CYS A 384 -38.77 -8.51 48.91
C CYS A 384 -38.55 -7.19 48.16
N SER A 385 -38.84 -6.06 48.81
CA SER A 385 -38.60 -4.71 48.30
C SER A 385 -37.99 -3.84 49.39
N ASN A 386 -36.82 -3.24 49.14
CA ASN A 386 -36.07 -2.42 50.11
C ASN A 386 -35.84 -3.10 51.47
N GLY A 387 -35.67 -4.42 51.48
CA GLY A 387 -35.47 -5.19 52.70
C GLY A 387 -36.74 -5.53 53.46
N ASP A 388 -37.93 -5.22 52.94
CA ASP A 388 -39.21 -5.60 53.52
C ASP A 388 -39.94 -6.59 52.61
N CYS A 389 -40.54 -7.62 53.21
CA CYS A 389 -41.43 -8.52 52.48
C CYS A 389 -42.79 -7.85 52.26
N ILE A 390 -43.20 -7.75 51.01
CA ILE A 390 -44.48 -7.18 50.57
C ILE A 390 -45.30 -8.19 49.79
N CYS A 391 -46.63 -8.05 49.84
CA CYS A 391 -47.54 -8.80 48.99
C CYS A 391 -47.92 -7.98 47.78
N ASP A 392 -47.68 -8.55 46.61
CA ASP A 392 -48.21 -8.02 45.36
C ASP A 392 -49.65 -8.52 45.17
N ASP A 393 -50.62 -7.84 45.80
CA ASP A 393 -52.05 -8.22 45.79
C ASP A 393 -52.82 -7.68 44.56
N ASP A 394 -52.14 -7.20 43.52
CA ASP A 394 -52.79 -6.87 42.26
C ASP A 394 -53.00 -8.14 41.41
N HIS A 395 -54.06 -8.90 41.72
CA HIS A 395 -55.18 -9.13 40.79
C HIS A 395 -56.31 -10.06 41.30
N PRO A 396 -57.58 -9.76 40.96
CA PRO A 396 -58.77 -10.43 41.47
C PRO A 396 -59.02 -11.82 40.84
N VAL A 397 -59.28 -12.80 41.70
CA VAL A 397 -59.70 -14.16 41.36
C VAL A 397 -61.13 -14.18 40.81
N ASN A 398 -61.37 -14.93 39.72
CA ASN A 398 -62.68 -15.51 39.43
C ASN A 398 -62.58 -17.05 39.40
N PRO A 399 -63.58 -17.78 39.95
CA PRO A 399 -63.37 -19.13 40.49
C PRO A 399 -63.65 -20.28 39.50
N PRO A 400 -63.17 -21.51 39.80
CA PRO A 400 -63.41 -22.69 38.99
C PRO A 400 -64.73 -23.40 39.39
N THR A 401 -65.44 -23.94 38.40
CA THR A 401 -66.49 -24.95 38.60
C THR A 401 -66.16 -26.24 37.85
N SER A 402 -66.71 -27.32 38.39
CA SER A 402 -66.14 -28.66 38.51
C SER A 402 -66.59 -29.68 37.45
N THR A 403 -65.79 -30.76 37.32
CA THR A 403 -66.17 -32.18 37.04
C THR A 403 -66.85 -32.46 35.68
N THR A 404 -66.54 -33.50 34.89
CA THR A 404 -66.26 -34.92 35.17
C THR A 404 -65.99 -35.62 33.82
N GLY A 405 -65.21 -36.72 33.78
CA GLY A 405 -65.37 -37.79 32.79
C GLY A 405 -64.28 -37.99 31.72
N GLN A 406 -63.44 -39.01 31.92
CA GLN A 406 -62.81 -39.85 30.87
C GLN A 406 -63.92 -40.76 30.23
N PRO A 407 -63.73 -41.52 29.11
CA PRO A 407 -62.50 -41.76 28.32
C PRO A 407 -62.63 -41.94 26.77
N THR A 408 -61.45 -42.09 26.13
CA THR A 408 -61.11 -42.93 24.93
C THR A 408 -61.31 -42.43 23.48
N SER A 409 -60.15 -42.29 22.81
CA SER A 409 -59.72 -42.74 21.47
C SER A 409 -60.52 -42.44 20.18
N THR A 410 -59.79 -41.90 19.18
CA THR A 410 -59.22 -42.56 17.97
C THR A 410 -59.31 -41.70 16.67
N THR A 411 -58.17 -41.69 15.95
CA THR A 411 -57.98 -41.67 14.48
C THR A 411 -58.14 -40.39 13.62
N THR A 412 -57.00 -39.97 13.04
CA THR A 412 -56.67 -39.71 11.60
C THR A 412 -57.56 -38.74 10.79
N THR A 413 -57.09 -37.86 9.89
CA THR A 413 -56.02 -37.99 8.87
C THR A 413 -55.82 -36.63 8.14
N THR A 414 -54.61 -36.43 7.60
CA THR A 414 -54.21 -35.75 6.33
C THR A 414 -54.27 -34.22 6.10
N SER A 415 -53.05 -33.71 5.83
CA SER A 415 -52.48 -32.60 5.00
C SER A 415 -53.22 -32.19 3.70
N PRO A 416 -52.74 -31.23 2.84
CA PRO A 416 -51.39 -30.60 2.70
C PRO A 416 -51.43 -29.04 2.54
N GLY A 417 -50.38 -28.22 2.45
CA GLY A 417 -48.92 -28.32 2.27
C GLY A 417 -48.46 -27.20 1.29
N THR A 418 -47.45 -26.38 1.64
CA THR A 418 -46.53 -25.60 0.74
C THR A 418 -45.57 -24.73 1.59
N THR A 419 -44.28 -25.09 1.66
CA THR A 419 -43.08 -24.48 1.02
C THR A 419 -42.64 -23.08 1.48
N GLY A 420 -41.45 -23.02 2.10
CA GLY A 420 -40.63 -21.84 2.31
C GLY A 420 -39.20 -22.27 2.67
N VAL A 421 -38.24 -21.89 1.83
CA VAL A 421 -36.82 -22.25 1.85
C VAL A 421 -36.05 -21.32 2.80
N SER A 422 -35.16 -21.87 3.63
CA SER A 422 -34.17 -21.11 4.41
C SER A 422 -32.75 -21.52 4.06
N THR A 423 -31.94 -20.50 3.82
CA THR A 423 -30.49 -20.47 3.61
C THR A 423 -29.71 -20.79 4.87
N THR A 424 -28.69 -21.65 4.77
CA THR A 424 -27.62 -21.78 5.76
C THR A 424 -26.27 -21.71 5.07
N THR A 425 -25.47 -20.72 5.45
CA THR A 425 -24.07 -20.53 5.10
C THR A 425 -23.20 -21.49 5.91
N GLY A 426 -22.47 -22.37 5.22
CA GLY A 426 -21.44 -23.22 5.79
C GLY A 426 -20.08 -22.84 5.20
N VAL A 427 -19.20 -22.31 6.04
CA VAL A 427 -17.79 -22.07 5.75
C VAL A 427 -17.08 -23.43 5.67
N SER A 428 -16.33 -23.67 4.60
CA SER A 428 -15.33 -24.75 4.58
C SER A 428 -14.12 -24.32 3.78
N SER A 429 -12.98 -24.38 4.47
CA SER A 429 -11.62 -24.19 4.01
C SER A 429 -11.15 -25.36 3.14
N THR A 430 -10.55 -25.08 1.99
CA THR A 430 -9.60 -26.00 1.34
C THR A 430 -8.53 -25.23 0.57
N THR A 431 -7.29 -25.50 0.96
CA THR A 431 -6.03 -25.25 0.25
C THR A 431 -5.95 -26.06 -1.04
N SER A 432 -5.45 -25.47 -2.14
CA SER A 432 -4.76 -26.22 -3.21
C SER A 432 -3.90 -25.33 -4.11
N THR A 433 -2.66 -25.76 -4.29
CA THR A 433 -1.63 -25.26 -5.21
C THR A 433 -1.85 -25.77 -6.66
N ILE A 434 -1.19 -25.11 -7.62
CA ILE A 434 -0.76 -25.53 -9.00
C ILE A 434 -1.42 -24.80 -10.19
N GLY A 435 -0.59 -24.07 -10.97
CA GLY A 435 -0.44 -24.26 -12.42
C GLY A 435 -1.30 -23.47 -13.42
N SER A 436 -0.66 -22.49 -14.08
CA SER A 436 -0.64 -22.19 -15.53
C SER A 436 -1.91 -22.25 -16.41
N THR A 437 -2.16 -21.09 -17.05
CA THR A 437 -2.96 -20.74 -18.25
C THR A 437 -4.48 -20.46 -18.14
N LYS A 438 -4.83 -19.22 -18.58
CA LYS A 438 -6.06 -18.73 -19.30
C LYS A 438 -6.92 -17.71 -18.51
N PRO A 439 -7.71 -16.79 -19.15
CA PRO A 439 -7.62 -15.96 -20.38
C PRO A 439 -7.36 -14.46 -20.03
N PRO A 440 -7.31 -13.47 -20.96
CA PRO A 440 -7.29 -12.07 -20.51
C PRO A 440 -8.59 -11.80 -19.76
N ILE A 441 -8.47 -11.43 -18.48
CA ILE A 441 -9.58 -10.89 -17.72
C ILE A 441 -10.04 -9.68 -18.53
N LEU A 442 -11.29 -9.70 -18.98
CA LEU A 442 -11.94 -8.50 -19.49
C LEU A 442 -11.99 -7.55 -18.29
N THR A 443 -11.00 -6.67 -18.17
CA THR A 443 -11.00 -5.65 -17.13
C THR A 443 -12.11 -4.67 -17.49
N ASN A 444 -13.25 -4.91 -16.85
CA ASN A 444 -14.34 -3.97 -16.87
C ASN A 444 -13.93 -2.78 -16.01
N CYS A 445 -13.97 -1.63 -16.64
CA CYS A 445 -13.83 -0.32 -16.07
C CYS A 445 -14.82 -0.12 -14.91
N ASP A 446 -14.29 0.27 -13.74
CA ASP A 446 -15.06 0.63 -12.55
C ASP A 446 -14.54 1.94 -11.92
N ASN A 447 -15.20 2.39 -10.86
CA ASN A 447 -14.90 3.66 -10.19
C ASN A 447 -13.54 3.67 -9.46
N PHE A 448 -12.84 2.53 -9.37
CA PHE A 448 -11.51 2.43 -8.78
C PHE A 448 -10.43 2.13 -9.82
N SER A 449 -10.82 1.94 -11.07
CA SER A 449 -9.92 1.62 -12.17
C SER A 449 -9.00 2.78 -12.55
N CYS A 450 -9.33 4.01 -12.11
CA CYS A 450 -8.57 5.22 -12.35
C CYS A 450 -8.34 6.03 -11.07
N PRO A 451 -7.23 6.80 -10.98
CA PRO A 451 -6.96 7.70 -9.86
C PRO A 451 -8.05 8.76 -9.66
N ASN A 452 -8.13 9.32 -8.46
CA ASN A 452 -9.03 10.45 -8.16
C ASN A 452 -8.81 11.62 -9.15
N GLY A 453 -9.90 12.10 -9.77
CA GLY A 453 -9.89 13.15 -10.80
C GLY A 453 -9.83 12.63 -12.25
N TYR A 454 -9.75 11.31 -12.44
CA TYR A 454 -9.77 10.66 -13.74
C TYR A 454 -10.98 9.75 -13.89
N VAL A 455 -11.59 9.75 -15.08
CA VAL A 455 -12.68 8.88 -15.47
C VAL A 455 -12.14 7.73 -16.30
N CYS A 456 -12.56 6.53 -15.93
CA CYS A 456 -12.27 5.34 -16.66
C CYS A 456 -13.15 5.23 -17.92
N ILE A 457 -12.54 4.97 -19.08
CA ILE A 457 -13.22 4.70 -20.35
C ILE A 457 -12.98 3.24 -20.75
N GLN A 458 -14.07 2.50 -20.89
CA GLN A 458 -14.06 1.12 -21.37
C GLN A 458 -13.75 1.05 -22.88
N LEU A 459 -12.68 0.35 -23.23
CA LEU A 459 -12.35 -0.08 -24.59
C LEU A 459 -12.84 -1.52 -24.82
N SER A 460 -12.85 -1.94 -26.09
CA SER A 460 -13.41 -3.25 -26.48
C SER A 460 -12.78 -4.48 -25.80
N ARG A 461 -11.55 -4.35 -25.27
CA ARG A 461 -10.81 -5.40 -24.54
C ARG A 461 -9.92 -4.88 -23.40
N SER A 462 -10.05 -3.61 -23.02
CA SER A 462 -9.24 -2.94 -22.00
C SER A 462 -9.97 -1.69 -21.50
N TYR A 463 -9.35 -0.87 -20.66
CA TYR A 463 -9.83 0.45 -20.31
C TYR A 463 -8.67 1.47 -20.36
N THR A 464 -8.98 2.76 -20.36
CA THR A 464 -8.01 3.85 -20.21
C THR A 464 -8.55 4.87 -19.22
N CYS A 465 -7.67 5.65 -18.60
CA CYS A 465 -8.04 6.76 -17.72
C CYS A 465 -7.91 8.08 -18.48
N VAL A 466 -8.92 8.94 -18.41
CA VAL A 466 -8.91 10.30 -18.96
C VAL A 466 -9.32 11.29 -17.88
N SER A 467 -8.96 12.56 -17.98
CA SER A 467 -9.39 13.54 -16.97
C SER A 467 -10.92 13.70 -16.94
N GLU A 468 -11.50 14.05 -15.79
CA GLU A 468 -12.94 14.39 -15.68
C GLU A 468 -13.35 15.49 -16.67
N HIS A 469 -12.45 16.44 -16.94
CA HIS A 469 -12.69 17.52 -17.90
C HIS A 469 -12.86 17.00 -19.33
N PHE A 470 -11.99 16.07 -19.75
CA PHE A 470 -12.07 15.41 -21.04
C PHE A 470 -13.35 14.58 -21.17
N ASN A 471 -13.67 13.77 -20.16
CA ASN A 471 -14.87 12.93 -20.19
C ASN A 471 -16.16 13.75 -20.31
N HIS A 472 -16.28 14.85 -19.55
CA HIS A 472 -17.49 15.68 -19.57
C HIS A 472 -17.70 16.43 -20.90
N ARG A 473 -16.64 16.74 -21.65
CA ARG A 473 -16.72 17.52 -22.90
C ARG A 473 -16.68 16.68 -24.18
N CYS A 474 -16.18 15.45 -24.09
CA CYS A 474 -16.07 14.51 -25.21
C CYS A 474 -16.98 13.27 -25.05
N ASP A 475 -17.92 13.30 -24.10
CA ASP A 475 -18.97 12.27 -23.98
C ASP A 475 -19.78 12.15 -25.27
N VAL A 476 -19.97 10.91 -25.72
CA VAL A 476 -20.77 10.56 -26.90
C VAL A 476 -22.21 11.09 -26.77
N ASP A 477 -22.73 11.20 -25.55
CA ASP A 477 -24.08 11.70 -25.31
C ASP A 477 -24.20 13.23 -25.45
N ASN A 478 -23.08 13.98 -25.40
CA ASN A 478 -23.04 15.43 -25.59
C ASN A 478 -22.93 15.87 -27.07
N LEU A 479 -22.87 14.92 -28.01
CA LEU A 479 -22.81 15.16 -29.46
C LEU A 479 -24.02 15.92 -30.02
N ASN A 480 -25.19 15.88 -29.36
CA ASN A 480 -26.40 16.56 -29.84
C ASN A 480 -26.36 18.10 -29.70
N ILE A 481 -25.33 18.65 -29.03
CA ILE A 481 -25.20 20.09 -28.82
C ILE A 481 -24.37 20.74 -29.94
N TYR A 482 -23.62 19.94 -30.71
CA TYR A 482 -22.70 20.41 -31.75
C TYR A 482 -23.12 20.02 -33.20
N PHE A 483 -24.31 19.43 -33.36
CA PHE A 483 -24.93 19.15 -34.67
C PHE A 483 -26.25 19.91 -34.86
#